data_AF-A0A0N7F480-F1
#
_entry.id   AF-A0A0N7F480-F1
#
_cell.length_a   1.000
_cell.length_b   1.000
_cell.length_c   1.000
_cell.angle_alpha   90.00
_cell.angle_beta   90.00
_cell.angle_gamma   90.00
#
_symmetry.space_group_name_H-M   'P 1'
#
loop_
_entity.id
_entity.type
_entity.pdbx_description
1 polymer ?
#
loop_
_entity_poly.entity_id
_entity_poly.type
_entity_poly.pdbx_seq_one_letter_code
_entity_poly.pdbx_strand_id
1 'polypeptide(L)'
;MTGSVKAGPEVMARMTLGARLVEYELRSRVLADPTKLRILFPNGYGEDPKTRYPVLYLLHGGDDDYRSWTEEGGAAESTEDMPFIVVMPHAGNGFYSDWVKPGRYGRVRWETFHIKELLPWIDRTFRTAAHRSGRALAGLSMGGFGAMSYAARHPDLFTAAASFSGALDTNRYTFVPEIAARRDGGPLGAIWGDRITQSVRWRAHNPWDLAPNLRGMSLTVRTGTGLPGPHNERSKPDPLEAIVFHESMRLHRRLERLGIKHHWHYGNGTHSWSYWSEDLRATLPTIANAFANPTTTPTPFTHVSAEDDYRARGWTVHFRRPRMEFSTLANAHCTGFTLIGSGVATVRTAGWFEPDREHRIAVDGPFDQRTTTVRADPAGRLALSLRLGPTGHGRRHTVHVSISEEV
;
A
#
# COMPACT_ATOMS: atom_id res chain seq x y z
N MET A 1 14.93 -9.32 11.75
CA MET A 1 14.38 -9.42 13.12
C MET A 1 12.87 -9.42 13.03
N THR A 2 12.24 -10.59 13.12
CA THR A 2 10.77 -10.77 13.12
C THR A 2 10.32 -11.10 14.53
N GLY A 3 10.44 -10.12 15.44
CA GLY A 3 9.72 -10.17 16.70
C GLY A 3 8.25 -9.85 16.43
N SER A 4 7.33 -10.74 16.82
CA SER A 4 5.90 -10.48 16.67
C SER A 4 5.53 -9.22 17.46
N VAL A 5 5.24 -8.12 16.78
CA VAL A 5 4.64 -6.94 17.42
C VAL A 5 3.19 -7.30 17.73
N LYS A 6 2.99 -7.97 18.86
CA LYS A 6 1.66 -8.47 19.31
C LYS A 6 0.82 -7.40 20.02
N ALA A 7 1.37 -6.24 20.34
CA ALA A 7 0.61 -5.13 20.90
C ALA A 7 0.62 -3.97 19.91
N GLY A 8 -0.56 -3.45 19.59
CA GLY A 8 -0.70 -2.20 18.83
C GLY A 8 -0.13 -1.01 19.61
N PRO A 9 -0.23 0.21 19.05
CA PRO A 9 0.24 1.40 19.75
C PRO A 9 -0.60 1.64 21.02
N GLU A 10 0.01 2.27 22.00
CA GLU A 10 -0.62 2.65 23.26
C GLU A 10 -1.27 4.03 23.12
N VAL A 11 -2.51 4.18 23.58
CA VAL A 11 -3.21 5.47 23.58
C VAL A 11 -2.68 6.33 24.72
N MET A 12 -2.06 7.46 24.40
CA MET A 12 -1.55 8.43 25.36
C MET A 12 -2.56 9.52 25.68
N ALA A 13 -3.30 9.97 24.66
CA ALA A 13 -4.36 10.94 24.81
C ALA A 13 -5.49 10.67 23.81
N ARG A 14 -6.70 11.09 24.19
CA ARG A 14 -7.89 11.08 23.33
C ARG A 14 -8.64 12.38 23.56
N MET A 15 -8.93 13.10 22.47
CA MET A 15 -9.67 14.35 22.50
C MET A 15 -10.84 14.29 21.52
N THR A 16 -12.05 14.60 21.99
CA THR A 16 -13.22 14.72 21.11
C THR A 16 -13.32 16.17 20.65
N LEU A 17 -13.15 16.40 19.36
CA LEU A 17 -13.09 17.74 18.75
C LEU A 17 -14.41 18.17 18.12
N GLY A 18 -15.32 17.21 17.89
CA GLY A 18 -16.66 17.47 17.39
C GLY A 18 -17.51 16.20 17.47
N ALA A 19 -18.76 16.27 17.02
CA ALA A 19 -19.70 15.15 17.09
C ALA A 19 -19.18 13.87 16.42
N ARG A 20 -18.41 14.02 15.34
CA ARG A 20 -17.82 12.91 14.57
C ARG A 20 -16.30 12.84 14.65
N LEU A 21 -15.63 13.90 15.11
CA LEU A 21 -14.18 14.05 15.00
C LEU A 21 -13.50 13.77 16.34
N VAL A 22 -12.62 12.78 16.35
CA VAL A 22 -11.81 12.40 17.52
C VAL A 22 -10.34 12.37 17.15
N GLU A 23 -9.53 13.00 17.98
CA GLU A 23 -8.07 12.99 17.88
C GLU A 23 -7.48 12.01 18.89
N TYR A 24 -6.45 11.28 18.46
CA TYR A 24 -5.70 10.35 19.30
C TYR A 24 -4.21 10.68 19.23
N GLU A 25 -3.57 10.62 20.39
CA GLU A 25 -2.12 10.55 20.50
C GLU A 25 -1.70 9.13 20.90
N LEU A 26 -0.72 8.59 20.17
CA LEU A 26 -0.33 7.21 20.21
C LEU A 26 1.17 7.08 20.44
N ARG A 27 1.56 6.21 21.36
CA ARG A 27 2.94 5.75 21.52
C ARG A 27 3.13 4.44 20.75
N SER A 28 3.96 4.50 19.70
CA SER A 28 4.36 3.35 18.89
C SER A 28 5.65 2.72 19.43
N ARG A 29 5.85 1.42 19.22
CA ARG A 29 7.12 0.75 19.55
C ARG A 29 8.16 0.90 18.45
N VAL A 30 7.75 1.32 17.26
CA VAL A 30 8.59 1.35 16.06
C VAL A 30 8.94 2.76 15.61
N LEU A 31 8.21 3.76 16.09
CA LEU A 31 8.56 5.18 16.01
C LEU A 31 9.29 5.61 17.28
N ALA A 32 10.13 6.63 17.17
CA ALA A 32 10.87 7.17 18.30
C ALA A 32 10.01 8.09 19.18
N ASP A 33 9.18 8.92 18.55
CA ASP A 33 8.31 9.87 19.24
C ASP A 33 6.83 9.42 19.16
N PRO A 34 5.98 9.88 20.11
CA PRO A 34 4.54 9.77 19.97
C PRO A 34 4.07 10.36 18.63
N THR A 35 3.04 9.75 18.07
CA THR A 35 2.41 10.18 16.82
C THR A 35 0.92 10.41 17.04
N LYS A 36 0.26 11.06 16.09
CA LYS A 36 -1.15 11.41 16.21
C LYS A 36 -1.95 10.98 15.00
N LEU A 37 -3.26 10.86 15.20
CA LEU A 37 -4.22 10.72 14.12
C LEU A 37 -5.54 11.42 14.47
N ARG A 38 -6.30 11.74 13.43
CA ARG A 38 -7.72 12.08 13.55
C ARG A 38 -8.58 10.98 12.95
N ILE A 39 -9.76 10.77 13.55
CA ILE A 39 -10.78 9.84 13.07
C ILE A 39 -12.09 10.61 12.92
N LEU A 40 -12.72 10.49 11.75
CA LEU A 40 -14.11 10.87 11.54
C LEU A 40 -14.97 9.61 11.55
N PHE A 41 -15.97 9.57 12.42
CA PHE A 41 -16.97 8.52 12.46
C PHE A 41 -18.17 8.89 11.58
N PRO A 42 -18.82 7.91 10.92
CA PRO A 42 -20.05 8.16 10.17
C PRO A 42 -21.20 8.56 11.12
N ASN A 43 -22.22 9.22 10.58
CA ASN A 43 -23.45 9.51 11.33
C ASN A 43 -24.08 8.21 11.81
N GLY A 44 -24.61 8.22 13.05
CA GLY A 44 -25.18 7.04 13.70
C GLY A 44 -24.15 5.97 14.10
N TYR A 45 -22.85 6.28 14.13
CA TYR A 45 -21.83 5.32 14.56
C TYR A 45 -22.11 4.79 15.97
N GLY A 46 -22.39 3.49 16.04
CA GLY A 46 -22.63 2.78 17.29
C GLY A 46 -24.08 2.70 17.76
N GLU A 47 -25.03 3.23 16.98
CA GLU A 47 -26.48 3.01 17.22
C GLU A 47 -26.85 1.53 17.09
N ASP A 48 -26.35 0.82 16.06
CA ASP A 48 -26.45 -0.64 15.95
C ASP A 48 -25.08 -1.29 16.25
N PRO A 49 -24.97 -2.11 17.33
CA PRO A 49 -23.73 -2.80 17.66
C PRO A 49 -23.30 -3.88 16.65
N LYS A 50 -24.20 -4.34 15.77
CA LYS A 50 -23.92 -5.35 14.72
C LYS A 50 -23.29 -4.72 13.48
N THR A 51 -23.54 -3.44 13.22
CA THR A 51 -22.98 -2.75 12.06
C THR A 51 -21.45 -2.74 12.11
N ARG A 52 -20.83 -3.01 10.96
CA ARG A 52 -19.39 -2.90 10.74
C ARG A 52 -19.16 -1.95 9.58
N TYR A 53 -18.28 -0.98 9.78
CA TYR A 53 -18.07 0.13 8.87
C TYR A 53 -16.79 -0.09 8.06
N PRO A 54 -16.80 0.13 6.74
CA PRO A 54 -15.57 0.27 5.98
C PRO A 54 -14.70 1.41 6.53
N VAL A 55 -13.42 1.41 6.16
CA VAL A 55 -12.44 2.41 6.61
C VAL A 55 -11.71 3.01 5.41
N LEU A 56 -11.79 4.32 5.26
CA LEU A 56 -10.93 5.10 4.37
C LEU A 56 -9.73 5.63 5.16
N TYR A 57 -8.52 5.23 4.77
CA TYR A 57 -7.28 5.82 5.26
C TYR A 57 -6.90 6.99 4.34
N LEU A 58 -7.00 8.22 4.87
CA LEU A 58 -6.81 9.46 4.12
C LEU A 58 -5.47 10.10 4.51
N LEU A 59 -4.53 10.06 3.57
CA LEU A 59 -3.10 10.28 3.77
C LEU A 59 -2.68 11.70 3.37
N HIS A 60 -2.02 12.42 4.27
CA HIS A 60 -1.57 13.81 4.07
C HIS A 60 -0.30 13.92 3.20
N GLY A 61 -0.03 15.14 2.69
CA GLY A 61 1.14 15.49 1.88
C GLY A 61 2.43 15.71 2.67
N GLY A 62 3.49 16.14 1.98
CA GLY A 62 4.71 16.60 2.66
C GLY A 62 4.50 17.98 3.28
N ASP A 63 5.14 18.25 4.41
CA ASP A 63 4.93 19.41 5.30
C ASP A 63 3.52 19.54 5.91
N ASP A 64 2.62 18.62 5.60
CA ASP A 64 1.31 18.48 6.23
C ASP A 64 1.36 17.55 7.46
N ASP A 65 0.22 17.39 8.13
CA ASP A 65 0.04 16.39 9.17
C ASP A 65 -1.36 15.77 9.18
N TYR A 66 -1.64 14.99 10.23
CA TYR A 66 -2.91 14.28 10.45
C TYR A 66 -4.15 15.20 10.54
N ARG A 67 -3.95 16.52 10.65
CA ARG A 67 -5.01 17.54 10.77
C ARG A 67 -5.39 18.14 9.43
N SER A 68 -4.47 18.17 8.46
CA SER A 68 -4.62 18.98 7.25
C SER A 68 -5.87 18.62 6.43
N TRP A 69 -6.25 17.35 6.36
CA TRP A 69 -7.49 16.96 5.67
C TRP A 69 -8.76 17.54 6.32
N THR A 70 -8.77 17.72 7.64
CA THR A 70 -9.90 18.36 8.35
C THR A 70 -9.81 19.88 8.39
N GLU A 71 -8.61 20.46 8.41
CA GLU A 71 -8.40 21.91 8.56
C GLU A 71 -8.37 22.64 7.21
N GLU A 72 -7.87 21.99 6.16
CA GLU A 72 -7.72 22.54 4.81
C GLU A 72 -8.55 21.77 3.77
N GLY A 73 -8.66 20.46 3.94
CA GLY A 73 -9.24 19.53 2.96
C GLY A 73 -10.76 19.37 2.98
N GLY A 74 -11.46 19.98 3.93
CA GLY A 74 -12.91 19.84 4.10
C GLY A 74 -13.37 18.40 4.35
N ALA A 75 -12.52 17.53 4.92
CA ALA A 75 -12.83 16.11 5.09
C ALA A 75 -14.03 15.88 6.03
N ALA A 76 -14.24 16.75 7.03
CA ALA A 76 -15.37 16.63 7.95
C ALA A 76 -16.72 16.79 7.22
N GLU A 77 -16.86 17.85 6.41
CA GLU A 77 -18.09 18.13 5.67
C GLU A 77 -18.27 17.16 4.50
N SER A 78 -17.22 16.92 3.71
CA SER A 78 -17.32 16.08 2.52
C SER A 78 -17.65 14.61 2.81
N THR A 79 -17.36 14.15 4.03
CA THR A 79 -17.61 12.76 4.45
C THR A 79 -18.83 12.62 5.35
N GLU A 80 -19.61 13.68 5.57
CA GLU A 80 -20.74 13.68 6.49
C GLU A 80 -21.74 12.55 6.19
N ASP A 81 -22.13 12.42 4.92
CA ASP A 81 -23.10 11.40 4.48
C ASP A 81 -22.46 10.06 4.10
N MET A 82 -21.14 9.90 4.30
CA MET A 82 -20.44 8.68 3.92
C MET A 82 -20.60 7.59 5.00
N PRO A 83 -20.99 6.36 4.64
CA PRO A 83 -21.26 5.29 5.60
C PRO A 83 -19.99 4.54 6.03
N PHE A 84 -18.87 5.25 6.20
CA PHE A 84 -17.58 4.66 6.57
C PHE A 84 -16.78 5.55 7.53
N ILE A 85 -15.85 4.93 8.24
CA ILE A 85 -14.90 5.62 9.12
C ILE A 85 -13.78 6.22 8.25
N VAL A 86 -13.33 7.42 8.57
CA VAL A 86 -12.15 8.03 7.94
C VAL A 86 -11.04 8.14 8.97
N VAL A 87 -9.88 7.54 8.68
CA VAL A 87 -8.68 7.57 9.52
C VAL A 87 -7.63 8.42 8.82
N MET A 88 -7.17 9.48 9.49
CA MET A 88 -6.15 10.41 8.99
C MET A 88 -4.91 10.30 9.87
N PRO A 89 -3.97 9.39 9.56
CA PRO A 89 -2.76 9.21 10.36
C PRO A 89 -1.66 10.20 10.01
N HIS A 90 -0.83 10.55 10.98
CA HIS A 90 0.40 11.31 10.73
C HIS A 90 1.49 10.41 10.12
N ALA A 91 2.34 11.00 9.28
CA ALA A 91 3.46 10.34 8.62
C ALA A 91 4.76 11.17 8.57
N GLY A 92 4.81 12.33 9.26
CA GLY A 92 5.88 13.33 9.05
C GLY A 92 6.09 13.65 7.57
N ASN A 93 7.32 13.95 7.16
CA ASN A 93 7.77 13.89 5.77
C ASN A 93 8.35 12.51 5.40
N GLY A 94 7.90 11.46 6.09
CA GLY A 94 8.49 10.13 6.02
C GLY A 94 8.26 9.35 4.74
N PHE A 95 7.52 9.93 3.78
CA PHE A 95 7.20 9.32 2.49
C PHE A 95 6.53 7.95 2.64
N TYR A 96 5.73 7.78 3.71
CA TYR A 96 5.01 6.55 4.04
C TYR A 96 5.91 5.31 4.08
N SER A 97 7.19 5.46 4.38
CA SER A 97 8.20 4.42 4.23
C SER A 97 8.95 4.13 5.54
N ASP A 98 9.55 2.95 5.61
CA ASP A 98 10.56 2.64 6.61
C ASP A 98 11.94 3.06 6.07
N TRP A 99 12.56 4.03 6.74
CA TRP A 99 13.83 4.60 6.31
C TRP A 99 15.01 3.69 6.62
N VAL A 100 16.02 3.72 5.76
CA VAL A 100 17.29 2.98 5.96
C VAL A 100 18.31 3.75 6.80
N LYS A 101 18.17 5.07 6.91
CA LYS A 101 18.96 5.92 7.83
C LYS A 101 18.00 6.67 8.76
N PRO A 102 18.39 6.97 10.00
CA PRO A 102 17.55 7.75 10.91
C PRO A 102 17.35 9.19 10.39
N GLY A 103 16.22 9.79 10.78
CA GLY A 103 15.96 11.23 10.67
C GLY A 103 16.34 11.99 11.94
N ARG A 104 15.94 13.27 12.04
CA ARG A 104 16.19 14.14 13.20
C ARG A 104 15.75 13.51 14.52
N TYR A 105 14.63 12.81 14.49
CA TYR A 105 13.98 12.21 15.64
C TYR A 105 14.32 10.71 15.81
N GLY A 106 15.31 10.19 15.08
CA GLY A 106 15.74 8.80 15.19
C GLY A 106 15.10 7.89 14.13
N ARG A 107 14.60 6.72 14.54
CA ARG A 107 14.07 5.70 13.62
C ARG A 107 12.76 6.17 12.99
N VAL A 108 12.69 6.10 11.66
CA VAL A 108 11.51 6.46 10.87
C VAL A 108 10.93 5.19 10.24
N ARG A 109 9.78 4.73 10.74
CA ARG A 109 9.16 3.45 10.34
C ARG A 109 7.66 3.56 10.10
N TRP A 110 7.29 4.46 9.19
CA TRP A 110 5.89 4.77 8.93
C TRP A 110 5.12 3.63 8.27
N GLU A 111 5.74 2.87 7.36
CA GLU A 111 5.08 1.70 6.76
C GLU A 111 4.79 0.63 7.81
N THR A 112 5.77 0.30 8.65
CA THR A 112 5.52 -0.63 9.75
C THR A 112 4.44 -0.08 10.67
N PHE A 113 4.54 1.17 11.11
CA PHE A 113 3.56 1.75 12.03
C PHE A 113 2.15 1.65 11.44
N HIS A 114 1.92 2.15 10.23
CA HIS A 114 0.60 2.15 9.60
C HIS A 114 0.06 0.73 9.37
N ILE A 115 0.87 -0.17 8.81
CA ILE A 115 0.40 -1.48 8.34
C ILE A 115 0.38 -2.53 9.46
N LYS A 116 1.36 -2.52 10.38
CA LYS A 116 1.53 -3.57 11.38
C LYS A 116 1.03 -3.18 12.77
N GLU A 117 0.99 -1.89 13.11
CA GLU A 117 0.51 -1.42 14.41
C GLU A 117 -0.86 -0.74 14.33
N LEU A 118 -0.98 0.33 13.53
CA LEU A 118 -2.17 1.18 13.48
C LEU A 118 -3.37 0.47 12.87
N LEU A 119 -3.24 -0.11 11.67
CA LEU A 119 -4.38 -0.77 11.01
C LEU A 119 -5.00 -1.89 11.89
N PRO A 120 -4.21 -2.83 12.46
CA PRO A 120 -4.76 -3.81 13.38
C PRO A 120 -5.34 -3.21 14.67
N TRP A 121 -4.81 -2.08 15.14
CA TRP A 121 -5.37 -1.37 16.30
C TRP A 121 -6.73 -0.73 15.98
N ILE A 122 -6.85 -0.10 14.80
CA ILE A 122 -8.12 0.45 14.29
C ILE A 122 -9.18 -0.67 14.25
N ASP A 123 -8.86 -1.82 13.67
CA ASP A 123 -9.81 -2.94 13.55
C ASP A 123 -10.24 -3.56 14.88
N ARG A 124 -9.36 -3.55 15.89
CA ARG A 124 -9.69 -4.05 17.23
C ARG A 124 -10.46 -3.04 18.08
N THR A 125 -10.22 -1.75 17.85
CA THR A 125 -10.74 -0.67 18.70
C THR A 125 -12.10 -0.18 18.22
N PHE A 126 -12.33 -0.21 16.90
CA PHE A 126 -13.53 0.32 16.27
C PHE A 126 -14.31 -0.78 15.54
N ARG A 127 -15.59 -0.51 15.25
CA ARG A 127 -16.48 -1.46 14.58
C ARG A 127 -16.17 -1.52 13.08
N THR A 128 -14.98 -1.95 12.69
CA THR A 128 -14.57 -1.95 11.28
C THR A 128 -15.00 -3.22 10.55
N ALA A 129 -15.23 -3.11 9.25
CA ALA A 129 -15.25 -4.24 8.32
C ALA A 129 -13.79 -4.68 8.07
N ALA A 130 -13.24 -5.47 8.98
CA ALA A 130 -11.82 -5.81 9.08
C ALA A 130 -11.28 -6.79 8.00
N HIS A 131 -11.66 -6.60 6.74
CA HIS A 131 -11.25 -7.41 5.60
C HIS A 131 -10.91 -6.51 4.40
N ARG A 132 -10.30 -7.07 3.36
CA ARG A 132 -9.83 -6.31 2.19
C ARG A 132 -10.90 -5.39 1.58
N SER A 133 -12.10 -5.92 1.34
CA SER A 133 -13.24 -5.18 0.78
C SER A 133 -13.75 -4.05 1.66
N GLY A 134 -13.35 -3.98 2.93
CA GLY A 134 -13.74 -2.94 3.88
C GLY A 134 -12.69 -1.88 4.11
N ARG A 135 -11.58 -1.83 3.35
CA ARG A 135 -10.53 -0.81 3.50
C ARG A 135 -10.13 -0.17 2.18
N ALA A 136 -9.98 1.14 2.18
CA ALA A 136 -9.51 1.93 1.05
C ALA A 136 -8.43 2.93 1.48
N LEU A 137 -7.63 3.37 0.51
CA LEU A 137 -6.62 4.41 0.67
C LEU A 137 -6.97 5.60 -0.21
N ALA A 138 -6.73 6.81 0.26
CA ALA A 138 -6.70 8.01 -0.55
C ALA A 138 -5.61 8.95 -0.01
N GLY A 139 -5.06 9.83 -0.84
CA GLY A 139 -4.12 10.82 -0.35
C GLY A 139 -3.61 11.77 -1.41
N LEU A 140 -2.98 12.86 -0.97
CA LEU A 140 -2.45 13.89 -1.85
C LEU A 140 -0.91 13.90 -1.84
N SER A 141 -0.25 14.27 -2.94
CA SER A 141 1.21 14.46 -3.00
C SER A 141 1.99 13.24 -2.46
N MET A 142 2.73 13.41 -1.36
CA MET A 142 3.36 12.32 -0.61
C MET A 142 2.36 11.24 -0.14
N GLY A 143 1.16 11.63 0.30
CA GLY A 143 0.06 10.74 0.64
C GLY A 143 -0.54 10.02 -0.57
N GLY A 144 -0.52 10.65 -1.76
CA GLY A 144 -0.90 10.00 -3.02
C GLY A 144 0.08 8.88 -3.40
N PHE A 145 1.39 9.13 -3.20
CA PHE A 145 2.41 8.08 -3.24
C PHE A 145 2.11 6.98 -2.22
N GLY A 146 1.87 7.34 -0.95
CA GLY A 146 1.58 6.39 0.13
C GLY A 146 0.39 5.48 -0.19
N ALA A 147 -0.69 6.06 -0.73
CA ALA A 147 -1.90 5.32 -1.11
C ALA A 147 -1.62 4.28 -2.19
N MET A 148 -0.92 4.66 -3.27
CA MET A 148 -0.61 3.75 -4.36
C MET A 148 0.49 2.74 -4.01
N SER A 149 1.49 3.15 -3.22
CA SER A 149 2.58 2.28 -2.78
C SER A 149 2.07 1.20 -1.81
N TYR A 150 1.28 1.57 -0.80
CA TYR A 150 0.66 0.60 0.11
C TYR A 150 -0.30 -0.34 -0.60
N ALA A 151 -1.10 0.16 -1.54
CA ALA A 151 -1.98 -0.68 -2.34
C ALA A 151 -1.19 -1.73 -3.14
N ALA A 152 -0.08 -1.34 -3.78
CA ALA A 152 0.73 -2.24 -4.58
C ALA A 152 1.56 -3.24 -3.74
N ARG A 153 2.01 -2.84 -2.54
CA ARG A 153 2.83 -3.66 -1.63
C ARG A 153 2.01 -4.55 -0.71
N HIS A 154 0.78 -4.15 -0.36
CA HIS A 154 -0.12 -4.88 0.53
C HIS A 154 -1.48 -5.16 -0.12
N PRO A 155 -1.52 -5.91 -1.25
CA PRO A 155 -2.74 -6.08 -2.04
C PRO A 155 -3.87 -6.84 -1.30
N ASP A 156 -3.55 -7.47 -0.17
CA ASP A 156 -4.49 -8.16 0.73
C ASP A 156 -5.27 -7.23 1.66
N LEU A 157 -4.84 -5.98 1.80
CA LEU A 157 -5.39 -5.10 2.81
C LEU A 157 -6.46 -4.17 2.26
N PHE A 158 -6.36 -3.76 0.99
CA PHE A 158 -7.17 -2.67 0.43
C PHE A 158 -7.90 -3.06 -0.86
N THR A 159 -9.15 -2.61 -0.98
CA THR A 159 -9.99 -2.80 -2.18
C THR A 159 -9.89 -1.64 -3.16
N ALA A 160 -9.59 -0.44 -2.66
CA ALA A 160 -9.49 0.77 -3.46
C ALA A 160 -8.32 1.65 -3.05
N ALA A 161 -7.78 2.41 -4.01
CA ALA A 161 -6.73 3.39 -3.79
C ALA A 161 -6.94 4.61 -4.68
N ALA A 162 -6.84 5.81 -4.10
CA ALA A 162 -6.92 7.08 -4.81
C ALA A 162 -5.67 7.93 -4.56
N SER A 163 -5.18 8.60 -5.60
CA SER A 163 -4.05 9.52 -5.52
C SER A 163 -4.42 10.86 -6.14
N PHE A 164 -4.16 11.94 -5.41
CA PHE A 164 -4.34 13.32 -5.85
C PHE A 164 -2.96 13.98 -5.98
N SER A 165 -2.56 14.34 -7.19
CA SER A 165 -1.24 14.96 -7.47
C SER A 165 -0.06 14.19 -6.86
N GLY A 166 -0.10 12.85 -6.91
CA GLY A 166 0.85 12.00 -6.20
C GLY A 166 2.21 11.87 -6.89
N ALA A 167 3.26 11.61 -6.11
CA ALA A 167 4.58 11.27 -6.61
C ALA A 167 4.65 9.80 -7.07
N LEU A 168 4.06 9.48 -8.24
CA LEU A 168 3.73 8.11 -8.65
C LEU A 168 4.81 7.40 -9.49
N ASP A 169 5.92 8.07 -9.81
CA ASP A 169 7.08 7.43 -10.45
C ASP A 169 8.41 8.01 -9.96
N THR A 170 8.81 7.61 -8.75
CA THR A 170 10.00 8.13 -8.05
C THR A 170 11.33 7.84 -8.74
N ASN A 171 11.34 7.06 -9.83
CA ASN A 171 12.51 6.91 -10.68
C ASN A 171 12.80 8.17 -11.51
N ARG A 172 11.80 9.03 -11.76
CA ARG A 172 11.97 10.19 -12.62
C ARG A 172 12.55 11.38 -11.88
N TYR A 173 11.98 11.69 -10.72
CA TYR A 173 12.36 12.83 -9.91
C TYR A 173 12.80 12.35 -8.52
N THR A 174 13.96 11.70 -8.49
CA THR A 174 14.52 11.09 -7.26
C THR A 174 14.77 12.11 -6.15
N PHE A 175 14.86 13.40 -6.46
CA PHE A 175 15.02 14.45 -5.47
C PHE A 175 13.74 14.69 -4.64
N VAL A 176 12.55 14.29 -5.09
CA VAL A 176 11.30 14.54 -4.36
C VAL A 176 11.30 13.81 -3.00
N PRO A 177 11.55 12.49 -2.92
CA PRO A 177 11.76 11.81 -1.64
C PRO A 177 12.92 12.37 -0.81
N GLU A 178 14.00 12.85 -1.45
CA GLU A 178 15.16 13.41 -0.76
C GLU A 178 14.85 14.77 -0.08
N ILE A 179 14.05 15.62 -0.73
CA ILE A 179 13.57 16.88 -0.13
C ILE A 179 12.69 16.57 1.08
N ALA A 180 11.76 15.62 0.94
CA ALA A 180 10.92 15.17 2.05
C ALA A 180 11.78 14.67 3.22
N ALA A 181 12.77 13.81 2.94
CA ALA A 181 13.67 13.31 3.97
C ALA A 181 14.43 14.43 4.71
N ARG A 182 14.94 15.40 3.95
CA ARG A 182 15.72 16.51 4.50
C ARG A 182 14.89 17.41 5.43
N ARG A 183 13.59 17.57 5.17
CA ARG A 183 12.67 18.34 6.03
C ARG A 183 12.54 17.74 7.43
N ASP A 184 12.59 16.41 7.53
CA ASP A 184 12.65 15.69 8.80
C ASP A 184 14.09 15.43 9.27
N GLY A 185 15.07 16.17 8.73
CA GLY A 185 16.50 16.10 9.10
C GLY A 185 17.21 14.80 8.71
N GLY A 186 16.66 14.05 7.76
CA GLY A 186 17.32 12.90 7.15
C GLY A 186 18.50 13.32 6.25
N PRO A 187 19.62 12.57 6.25
CA PRO A 187 20.68 12.77 5.26
C PRO A 187 20.25 12.28 3.86
N LEU A 188 21.05 12.57 2.83
CA LEU A 188 20.82 12.03 1.49
C LEU A 188 20.74 10.50 1.50
N GLY A 189 19.77 9.95 0.78
CA GLY A 189 19.47 8.52 0.74
C GLY A 189 18.93 7.99 2.07
N ALA A 190 18.29 8.81 2.90
CA ALA A 190 17.75 8.34 4.17
C ALA A 190 16.60 7.34 3.99
N ILE A 191 15.70 7.59 3.03
CA ILE A 191 14.49 6.77 2.86
C ILE A 191 14.85 5.37 2.32
N TRP A 192 15.42 5.30 1.12
CA TRP A 192 15.68 4.03 0.43
C TRP A 192 17.16 3.81 0.07
N GLY A 193 18.07 4.59 0.65
CA GLY A 193 19.50 4.47 0.39
C GLY A 193 19.93 5.20 -0.89
N ASP A 194 21.22 5.11 -1.18
CA ASP A 194 21.79 5.69 -2.39
C ASP A 194 21.16 5.09 -3.65
N ARG A 195 20.73 5.95 -4.59
CA ARG A 195 19.94 5.53 -5.76
C ARG A 195 20.72 4.62 -6.71
N ILE A 196 22.05 4.78 -6.79
CA ILE A 196 22.91 4.04 -7.70
C ILE A 196 23.07 2.61 -7.18
N THR A 197 23.41 2.47 -5.90
CA THR A 197 23.73 1.19 -5.26
C THR A 197 22.50 0.45 -4.71
N GLN A 198 21.41 1.15 -4.38
CA GLN A 198 20.20 0.60 -3.79
C GLN A 198 18.96 0.73 -4.71
N SER A 199 19.18 0.74 -6.03
CA SER A 199 18.14 0.90 -7.04
C SER A 199 16.95 -0.07 -6.90
N VAL A 200 17.19 -1.30 -6.44
CA VAL A 200 16.13 -2.30 -6.21
C VAL A 200 15.18 -1.83 -5.11
N ARG A 201 15.69 -1.25 -4.01
CA ARG A 201 14.87 -0.76 -2.90
C ARG A 201 13.96 0.40 -3.32
N TRP A 202 14.50 1.34 -4.09
CA TRP A 202 13.71 2.43 -4.69
C TRP A 202 12.55 1.89 -5.52
N ARG A 203 12.85 0.99 -6.45
CA ARG A 203 11.84 0.37 -7.32
C ARG A 203 10.84 -0.48 -6.54
N ALA A 204 11.25 -1.08 -5.42
CA ALA A 204 10.38 -1.86 -4.55
C ALA A 204 9.32 -1.02 -3.81
N HIS A 205 9.44 0.30 -3.82
CA HIS A 205 8.46 1.22 -3.24
C HIS A 205 7.75 2.06 -4.29
N ASN A 206 8.22 2.04 -5.54
CA ASN A 206 7.72 2.87 -6.62
C ASN A 206 6.40 2.31 -7.22
N PRO A 207 5.27 3.06 -7.15
CA PRO A 207 4.00 2.62 -7.72
C PRO A 207 4.09 2.23 -9.20
N TRP A 208 4.92 2.93 -9.99
CA TRP A 208 5.10 2.62 -11.41
C TRP A 208 5.73 1.25 -11.66
N ASP A 209 6.78 0.88 -10.92
CA ASP A 209 7.43 -0.44 -11.01
C ASP A 209 6.47 -1.55 -10.54
N LEU A 210 5.68 -1.28 -9.49
CA LEU A 210 4.76 -2.23 -8.89
C LEU A 210 3.34 -2.20 -9.48
N ALA A 211 3.10 -1.42 -10.53
CA ALA A 211 1.78 -1.27 -11.16
C ALA A 211 1.03 -2.59 -11.45
N PRO A 212 1.68 -3.71 -11.84
CA PRO A 212 0.99 -5.00 -12.00
C PRO A 212 0.22 -5.46 -10.76
N ASN A 213 0.69 -5.11 -9.55
CA ASN A 213 0.08 -5.52 -8.28
C ASN A 213 -1.23 -4.78 -7.99
N LEU A 214 -1.51 -3.67 -8.69
CA LEU A 214 -2.74 -2.88 -8.52
C LEU A 214 -3.95 -3.52 -9.21
N ARG A 215 -3.77 -4.64 -9.92
CA ARG A 215 -4.86 -5.36 -10.58
C ARG A 215 -5.91 -5.82 -9.55
N GLY A 216 -7.18 -5.65 -9.91
CA GLY A 216 -8.29 -6.06 -9.04
C GLY A 216 -8.59 -5.07 -7.91
N MET A 217 -8.15 -3.81 -8.04
CA MET A 217 -8.52 -2.71 -7.16
C MET A 217 -9.34 -1.66 -7.92
N SER A 218 -10.19 -0.94 -7.20
CA SER A 218 -10.76 0.32 -7.70
C SER A 218 -9.72 1.43 -7.56
N LEU A 219 -9.23 1.96 -8.67
CA LEU A 219 -8.12 2.92 -8.68
C LEU A 219 -8.60 4.28 -9.19
N THR A 220 -8.18 5.35 -8.55
CA THR A 220 -8.39 6.73 -9.01
C THR A 220 -7.06 7.48 -9.00
N VAL A 221 -6.75 8.17 -10.09
CA VAL A 221 -5.62 9.10 -10.18
C VAL A 221 -6.16 10.43 -10.69
N ARG A 222 -6.05 11.47 -9.86
CA ARG A 222 -6.38 12.86 -10.21
C ARG A 222 -5.14 13.73 -10.09
N THR A 223 -4.94 14.68 -10.99
CA THR A 223 -3.78 15.59 -10.98
C THR A 223 -4.06 16.85 -11.79
N GLY A 224 -3.54 17.99 -11.36
CA GLY A 224 -3.48 19.20 -12.16
C GLY A 224 -2.32 19.14 -13.18
N THR A 225 -2.29 20.08 -14.12
CA THR A 225 -1.19 20.21 -15.10
C THR A 225 -0.06 21.13 -14.62
N GLY A 226 -0.28 21.85 -13.51
CA GLY A 226 0.54 22.97 -13.05
C GLY A 226 0.23 24.29 -13.74
N LEU A 227 -0.72 24.33 -14.67
CA LEU A 227 -1.22 25.59 -15.21
C LEU A 227 -2.34 26.15 -14.32
N PRO A 228 -2.46 27.49 -14.20
CA PRO A 228 -3.56 28.13 -13.48
C PRO A 228 -4.92 27.62 -13.97
N GLY A 229 -5.80 27.33 -13.03
CA GLY A 229 -7.15 26.86 -13.29
C GLY A 229 -8.19 27.62 -12.44
N PRO A 230 -9.42 27.11 -12.34
CA PRO A 230 -10.55 27.82 -11.75
C PRO A 230 -10.33 28.32 -10.31
N HIS A 231 -9.54 27.60 -9.51
CA HIS A 231 -9.28 27.98 -8.11
C HIS A 231 -8.15 28.98 -7.93
N ASN A 232 -7.42 29.31 -8.99
CA ASN A 232 -6.22 30.14 -8.91
C ASN A 232 -5.82 30.78 -10.24
N GLU A 233 -6.79 31.32 -10.97
CA GLU A 233 -6.63 31.84 -12.34
C GLU A 233 -5.51 32.89 -12.50
N ARG A 234 -5.15 33.59 -11.41
CA ARG A 234 -4.12 34.64 -11.39
C ARG A 234 -2.74 34.16 -10.91
N SER A 235 -2.60 32.89 -10.54
CA SER A 235 -1.34 32.33 -10.07
C SER A 235 -0.35 32.13 -11.21
N LYS A 236 0.94 32.03 -10.86
CA LYS A 236 1.97 31.58 -11.81
C LYS A 236 1.84 30.05 -12.02
N PRO A 237 2.36 29.51 -13.13
CA PRO A 237 2.51 28.08 -13.30
C PRO A 237 3.24 27.46 -12.10
N ASP A 238 2.79 26.28 -11.68
CA ASP A 238 3.31 25.51 -10.56
C ASP A 238 4.22 24.38 -11.08
N PRO A 239 5.55 24.51 -10.92
CA PRO A 239 6.49 23.51 -11.38
C PRO A 239 6.37 22.18 -10.62
N LEU A 240 5.96 22.20 -9.35
CA LEU A 240 5.80 20.98 -8.57
C LEU A 240 4.63 20.16 -9.09
N GLU A 241 3.50 20.81 -9.38
CA GLU A 241 2.37 20.12 -9.98
C GLU A 241 2.73 19.55 -11.37
N ALA A 242 3.46 20.31 -12.20
CA ALA A 242 3.90 19.81 -13.51
C ALA A 242 4.80 18.56 -13.40
N ILE A 243 5.61 18.46 -12.34
CA ILE A 243 6.44 17.29 -12.03
C ILE A 243 5.57 16.08 -11.69
N VAL A 244 4.64 16.21 -10.73
CA VAL A 244 3.77 15.09 -10.32
C VAL A 244 2.72 14.74 -11.38
N PHE A 245 2.33 15.69 -12.23
CA PHE A 245 1.53 15.44 -13.43
C PHE A 245 2.25 14.50 -14.38
N HIS A 246 3.54 14.76 -14.65
CA HIS A 246 4.35 13.90 -15.50
C HIS A 246 4.46 12.47 -14.93
N GLU A 247 4.67 12.34 -13.62
CA GLU A 247 4.69 11.03 -12.95
C GLU A 247 3.33 10.31 -13.01
N SER A 248 2.24 11.04 -12.76
CA SER A 248 0.85 10.53 -12.81
C SER A 248 0.51 10.04 -14.22
N MET A 249 0.87 10.79 -15.26
CA MET A 249 0.73 10.39 -16.67
C MET A 249 1.52 9.10 -16.99
N ARG A 250 2.72 8.95 -16.42
CA ARG A 250 3.53 7.73 -16.62
C ARG A 250 2.88 6.51 -15.98
N LEU A 251 2.30 6.64 -14.79
CA LEU A 251 1.55 5.55 -14.15
C LEU A 251 0.27 5.24 -14.94
N HIS A 252 -0.52 6.26 -15.30
CA HIS A 252 -1.72 6.11 -16.13
C HIS A 252 -1.45 5.26 -17.38
N ARG A 253 -0.47 5.67 -18.21
CA ARG A 253 -0.08 4.92 -19.41
C ARG A 253 0.43 3.51 -19.11
N ARG A 254 1.05 3.30 -17.94
CA ARG A 254 1.50 1.97 -17.52
C ARG A 254 0.33 1.06 -17.17
N LEU A 255 -0.68 1.59 -16.47
CA LEU A 255 -1.92 0.89 -16.16
C LEU A 255 -2.71 0.54 -17.43
N GLU A 256 -2.80 1.47 -18.40
CA GLU A 256 -3.41 1.21 -19.72
C GLU A 256 -2.71 0.05 -20.45
N ARG A 257 -1.37 0.07 -20.54
CA ARG A 257 -0.60 -1.03 -21.16
C ARG A 257 -0.78 -2.38 -20.44
N LEU A 258 -1.11 -2.37 -19.16
CA LEU A 258 -1.40 -3.57 -18.38
C LEU A 258 -2.88 -3.98 -18.45
N GLY A 259 -3.75 -3.19 -19.09
CA GLY A 259 -5.18 -3.40 -19.08
C GLY A 259 -5.78 -3.33 -17.66
N ILE A 260 -5.24 -2.47 -16.80
CA ILE A 260 -5.77 -2.24 -15.45
C ILE A 260 -6.69 -1.03 -15.49
N LYS A 261 -7.99 -1.27 -15.29
CA LYS A 261 -9.02 -0.24 -15.23
C LYS A 261 -8.76 0.71 -14.06
N HIS A 262 -8.89 2.00 -14.30
CA HIS A 262 -8.74 3.05 -13.31
C HIS A 262 -9.46 4.32 -13.77
N HIS A 263 -9.87 5.15 -12.82
CA HIS A 263 -10.39 6.48 -13.09
C HIS A 263 -9.21 7.44 -13.24
N TRP A 264 -9.12 8.08 -14.39
CA TRP A 264 -8.07 9.06 -14.71
C TRP A 264 -8.72 10.42 -14.93
N HIS A 265 -8.30 11.41 -14.15
CA HIS A 265 -8.77 12.78 -14.28
C HIS A 265 -7.60 13.75 -14.23
N TYR A 266 -7.56 14.70 -15.15
CA TYR A 266 -6.61 15.80 -15.10
C TYR A 266 -7.20 17.05 -15.74
N GLY A 267 -6.61 18.20 -15.42
CA GLY A 267 -7.01 19.49 -15.97
C GLY A 267 -6.08 20.60 -15.50
N ASN A 268 -6.36 21.84 -15.87
CA ASN A 268 -5.66 22.98 -15.29
C ASN A 268 -5.87 22.99 -13.77
N GLY A 269 -4.77 23.14 -13.05
CA GLY A 269 -4.74 23.09 -11.60
C GLY A 269 -3.32 23.00 -11.07
N THR A 270 -3.16 23.28 -9.78
CA THR A 270 -1.88 23.43 -9.09
C THR A 270 -1.83 22.60 -7.80
N HIS A 271 -0.65 22.47 -7.22
CA HIS A 271 -0.36 21.65 -6.05
C HIS A 271 -0.89 22.31 -4.76
N SER A 272 -2.21 22.32 -4.57
CA SER A 272 -2.87 23.12 -3.53
C SER A 272 -4.18 22.50 -3.02
N TRP A 273 -4.52 22.85 -1.78
CA TRP A 273 -5.68 22.32 -1.05
C TRP A 273 -7.03 22.56 -1.72
N SER A 274 -7.22 23.65 -2.46
CA SER A 274 -8.48 23.91 -3.18
C SER A 274 -8.81 22.80 -4.19
N TYR A 275 -7.82 22.38 -4.98
CA TYR A 275 -7.96 21.26 -5.92
C TYR A 275 -8.09 19.92 -5.20
N TRP A 276 -7.27 19.66 -4.18
CA TRP A 276 -7.34 18.38 -3.45
C TRP A 276 -8.65 18.19 -2.68
N SER A 277 -9.26 19.26 -2.19
CA SER A 277 -10.58 19.23 -1.55
C SER A 277 -11.70 18.92 -2.55
N GLU A 278 -11.59 19.41 -3.79
CA GLU A 278 -12.48 19.00 -4.88
C GLU A 278 -12.24 17.54 -5.29
N ASP A 279 -10.98 17.14 -5.41
CA ASP A 279 -10.59 15.77 -5.74
C ASP A 279 -11.09 14.75 -4.74
N LEU A 280 -11.01 15.06 -3.44
CA LEU A 280 -11.60 14.24 -2.39
C LEU A 280 -13.10 14.09 -2.61
N ARG A 281 -13.85 15.21 -2.66
CA ARG A 281 -15.32 15.20 -2.83
C ARG A 281 -15.75 14.39 -4.05
N ALA A 282 -15.08 14.57 -5.18
CA ALA A 282 -15.40 13.87 -6.41
C ALA A 282 -15.05 12.36 -6.37
N THR A 283 -14.13 11.94 -5.49
CA THR A 283 -13.67 10.55 -5.39
C THR A 283 -14.46 9.74 -4.34
N LEU A 284 -15.05 10.39 -3.34
CA LEU A 284 -15.79 9.70 -2.27
C LEU A 284 -16.90 8.76 -2.79
N PRO A 285 -17.73 9.13 -3.80
CA PRO A 285 -18.71 8.21 -4.36
C PRO A 285 -18.08 6.94 -4.97
N THR A 286 -16.93 7.08 -5.63
CA THR A 286 -16.19 5.94 -6.21
C THR A 286 -15.66 5.01 -5.11
N ILE A 287 -15.18 5.57 -3.99
CA ILE A 287 -14.74 4.79 -2.82
C ILE A 287 -15.93 4.08 -2.16
N ALA A 288 -17.04 4.79 -1.94
CA ALA A 288 -18.27 4.21 -1.39
C ALA A 288 -18.78 3.05 -2.25
N ASN A 289 -18.78 3.23 -3.58
CA ASN A 289 -19.13 2.17 -4.52
C ASN A 289 -18.15 0.98 -4.45
N ALA A 290 -16.85 1.21 -4.26
CA ALA A 290 -15.87 0.14 -4.11
C ALA A 290 -16.04 -0.67 -2.81
N PHE A 291 -16.63 -0.07 -1.77
CA PHE A 291 -17.02 -0.79 -0.55
C PHE A 291 -18.31 -1.59 -0.74
N ALA A 292 -19.32 -1.00 -1.38
CA ALA A 292 -20.59 -1.68 -1.66
C ALA A 292 -20.43 -2.81 -2.69
N ASN A 293 -19.58 -2.60 -3.68
CA ASN A 293 -19.35 -3.48 -4.83
C ASN A 293 -17.85 -3.77 -4.97
N PRO A 294 -17.25 -4.53 -4.03
CA PRO A 294 -15.83 -4.77 -4.02
C PRO A 294 -15.37 -5.52 -5.26
N THR A 295 -14.27 -5.06 -5.87
CA THR A 295 -13.70 -5.70 -7.05
C THR A 295 -13.24 -7.11 -6.72
N THR A 296 -13.68 -8.07 -7.54
CA THR A 296 -13.25 -9.47 -7.43
C THR A 296 -11.75 -9.58 -7.69
N THR A 297 -11.10 -10.45 -6.92
CA THR A 297 -9.67 -10.71 -7.11
C THR A 297 -9.48 -11.56 -8.37
N PRO A 298 -8.70 -11.11 -9.37
CA PRO A 298 -8.37 -11.94 -10.52
C PRO A 298 -7.68 -13.22 -10.06
N THR A 299 -8.12 -14.36 -10.57
CA THR A 299 -7.57 -15.68 -10.30
C THR A 299 -7.41 -16.39 -11.65
N PRO A 300 -6.20 -16.82 -12.06
CA PRO A 300 -4.94 -16.71 -11.34
C PRO A 300 -4.46 -15.26 -11.17
N PHE A 301 -3.60 -15.02 -10.18
CA PHE A 301 -2.99 -13.70 -9.96
C PHE A 301 -1.47 -13.74 -10.12
N THR A 302 -0.89 -12.54 -10.31
CA THR A 302 0.55 -12.33 -10.34
C THR A 302 0.90 -11.22 -9.35
N HIS A 303 1.96 -11.42 -8.57
CA HIS A 303 2.48 -10.44 -7.61
C HIS A 303 4.00 -10.30 -7.75
N VAL A 304 4.46 -9.06 -7.82
CA VAL A 304 5.87 -8.68 -7.92
C VAL A 304 6.31 -8.04 -6.61
N SER A 305 7.42 -8.50 -6.03
CA SER A 305 7.97 -7.92 -4.81
C SER A 305 9.49 -8.05 -4.78
N ALA A 306 10.18 -7.07 -4.21
CA ALA A 306 11.60 -7.22 -3.86
C ALA A 306 11.83 -7.57 -2.39
N GLU A 307 10.78 -7.59 -1.57
CA GLU A 307 10.86 -7.99 -0.18
C GLU A 307 11.15 -9.49 -0.08
N ASP A 308 11.94 -9.88 0.92
CA ASP A 308 12.19 -11.29 1.20
C ASP A 308 10.96 -11.97 1.80
N ASP A 309 10.13 -11.21 2.52
CA ASP A 309 8.89 -11.65 3.11
C ASP A 309 7.72 -10.85 2.54
N TYR A 310 6.78 -11.53 1.88
CA TYR A 310 5.54 -10.87 1.46
C TYR A 310 4.33 -11.79 1.55
N ARG A 311 3.17 -11.14 1.57
CA ARG A 311 1.86 -11.79 1.51
C ARG A 311 1.06 -11.19 0.37
N ALA A 312 0.49 -12.04 -0.47
CA ALA A 312 -0.39 -11.61 -1.55
C ALA A 312 -1.49 -12.65 -1.80
N ARG A 313 -2.73 -12.20 -1.78
CA ARG A 313 -3.98 -12.95 -1.98
C ARG A 313 -4.06 -14.22 -1.14
N GLY A 314 -3.64 -14.12 0.13
CA GLY A 314 -3.61 -15.26 1.06
C GLY A 314 -2.38 -16.16 0.93
N TRP A 315 -1.56 -15.99 -0.11
CA TRP A 315 -0.27 -16.65 -0.25
C TRP A 315 0.79 -15.94 0.58
N THR A 316 1.75 -16.68 1.12
CA THR A 316 2.94 -16.12 1.77
C THR A 316 4.19 -16.67 1.13
N VAL A 317 5.17 -15.81 0.87
CA VAL A 317 6.46 -16.22 0.32
C VAL A 317 7.57 -15.65 1.21
N HIS A 318 8.52 -16.51 1.56
CA HIS A 318 9.71 -16.17 2.32
C HIS A 318 10.96 -16.59 1.53
N PHE A 319 11.84 -15.65 1.21
CA PHE A 319 13.10 -15.88 0.52
C PHE A 319 14.28 -15.88 1.50
N ARG A 320 15.21 -16.81 1.29
CA ARG A 320 16.55 -16.81 1.87
C ARG A 320 17.57 -16.60 0.76
N ARG A 321 18.16 -15.41 0.72
CA ARG A 321 19.12 -14.98 -0.30
C ARG A 321 20.05 -13.88 0.25
N PRO A 322 21.27 -13.74 -0.30
CA PRO A 322 22.26 -12.78 0.20
C PRO A 322 22.01 -11.32 -0.21
N ARG A 323 21.15 -11.06 -1.21
CA ARG A 323 20.87 -9.71 -1.72
C ARG A 323 19.40 -9.54 -2.06
N MET A 324 18.91 -8.31 -1.87
CA MET A 324 17.58 -7.89 -2.28
C MET A 324 17.46 -7.90 -3.81
N GLU A 325 16.47 -8.61 -4.34
CA GLU A 325 16.18 -8.72 -5.77
C GLU A 325 14.67 -8.82 -5.98
N PHE A 326 14.19 -8.44 -7.16
CA PHE A 326 12.80 -8.68 -7.51
C PHE A 326 12.52 -10.17 -7.67
N SER A 327 11.42 -10.61 -7.06
CA SER A 327 10.78 -11.88 -7.30
C SER A 327 9.39 -11.69 -7.90
N THR A 328 8.84 -12.74 -8.48
CA THR A 328 7.47 -12.75 -8.98
C THR A 328 6.82 -14.08 -8.67
N LEU A 329 5.71 -14.04 -7.93
CA LEU A 329 4.76 -15.15 -7.84
C LEU A 329 3.75 -14.95 -8.98
N ALA A 330 3.90 -15.70 -10.06
CA ALA A 330 3.10 -15.56 -11.28
C ALA A 330 2.08 -16.69 -11.41
N ASN A 331 0.93 -16.37 -12.00
CA ASN A 331 -0.14 -17.30 -12.32
C ASN A 331 -0.57 -18.17 -11.11
N ALA A 332 -0.57 -17.61 -9.90
CA ALA A 332 -0.86 -18.37 -8.70
C ALA A 332 -2.34 -18.78 -8.62
N HIS A 333 -2.55 -20.09 -8.51
CA HIS A 333 -3.84 -20.79 -8.56
C HIS A 333 -3.82 -22.07 -7.70
N CYS A 334 -4.97 -22.66 -7.42
CA CYS A 334 -5.04 -23.92 -6.66
C CYS A 334 -4.44 -25.11 -7.42
N THR A 335 -4.28 -24.98 -8.74
CA THR A 335 -3.66 -26.00 -9.61
C THR A 335 -2.16 -25.78 -9.83
N GLY A 336 -1.58 -24.69 -9.34
CA GLY A 336 -0.16 -24.40 -9.55
C GLY A 336 0.20 -22.92 -9.56
N PHE A 337 1.49 -22.65 -9.74
CA PHE A 337 2.05 -21.30 -9.83
C PHE A 337 3.45 -21.34 -10.46
N THR A 338 3.95 -20.19 -10.86
CA THR A 338 5.34 -19.99 -11.26
C THR A 338 6.02 -19.05 -10.30
N LEU A 339 7.19 -19.42 -9.79
CA LEU A 339 8.02 -18.54 -8.96
C LEU A 339 9.27 -18.12 -9.73
N ILE A 340 9.47 -16.81 -9.86
CA ILE A 340 10.64 -16.21 -10.50
C ILE A 340 11.48 -15.50 -9.43
N GLY A 341 12.77 -15.80 -9.32
CA GLY A 341 13.65 -15.18 -8.33
C GLY A 341 15.02 -15.86 -8.22
N SER A 342 15.66 -15.72 -7.05
CA SER A 342 16.93 -16.36 -6.72
C SER A 342 16.94 -16.80 -5.25
N GLY A 343 17.86 -17.71 -4.89
CA GLY A 343 17.99 -18.26 -3.55
C GLY A 343 17.05 -19.45 -3.28
N VAL A 344 16.62 -19.57 -2.03
CA VAL A 344 15.66 -20.58 -1.58
C VAL A 344 14.39 -19.88 -1.11
N ALA A 345 13.24 -20.33 -1.58
CA ALA A 345 11.95 -19.76 -1.19
C ALA A 345 11.10 -20.79 -0.45
N THR A 346 10.40 -20.37 0.59
CA THR A 346 9.28 -21.10 1.18
C THR A 346 7.99 -20.42 0.74
N VAL A 347 7.16 -21.14 -0.02
CA VAL A 347 5.86 -20.67 -0.49
C VAL A 347 4.78 -21.40 0.29
N ARG A 348 3.84 -20.66 0.87
CA ARG A 348 2.60 -21.23 1.41
C ARG A 348 1.42 -20.72 0.61
N THR A 349 0.58 -21.64 0.15
CA THR A 349 -0.58 -21.34 -0.68
C THR A 349 -1.68 -20.62 0.11
N ALA A 350 -2.67 -20.08 -0.60
CA ALA A 350 -3.96 -19.77 0.00
C ALA A 350 -4.65 -21.05 0.53
N GLY A 351 -5.63 -20.86 1.43
CA GLY A 351 -6.42 -21.93 2.04
C GLY A 351 -7.49 -22.46 1.09
N TRP A 352 -7.09 -23.28 0.12
CA TRP A 352 -7.95 -23.81 -0.95
C TRP A 352 -8.14 -25.32 -0.88
N PHE A 353 -7.30 -26.00 -0.13
CA PHE A 353 -7.23 -27.45 -0.10
C PHE A 353 -8.01 -27.99 1.09
N GLU A 354 -8.53 -29.21 0.97
CA GLU A 354 -9.16 -29.90 2.10
C GLU A 354 -8.11 -30.17 3.18
N PRO A 355 -8.36 -29.81 4.45
CA PRO A 355 -7.44 -30.09 5.55
C PRO A 355 -7.03 -31.56 5.61
N ASP A 356 -5.76 -31.82 5.93
CA ASP A 356 -5.16 -33.15 6.07
C ASP A 356 -5.15 -34.02 4.80
N ARG A 357 -5.63 -33.50 3.67
CA ARG A 357 -5.57 -34.18 2.37
C ARG A 357 -4.19 -34.05 1.72
N GLU A 358 -3.77 -35.10 1.05
CA GLU A 358 -2.50 -35.17 0.34
C GLU A 358 -2.65 -34.71 -1.11
N HIS A 359 -1.67 -33.91 -1.55
CA HIS A 359 -1.62 -33.37 -2.90
C HIS A 359 -0.26 -33.66 -3.53
N ARG A 360 -0.30 -34.10 -4.78
CA ARG A 360 0.90 -34.33 -5.57
C ARG A 360 1.39 -33.00 -6.15
N ILE A 361 2.66 -32.71 -5.90
CA ILE A 361 3.34 -31.48 -6.30
C ILE A 361 4.46 -31.83 -7.27
N ALA A 362 4.36 -31.34 -8.50
CA ALA A 362 5.46 -31.39 -9.46
C ALA A 362 6.16 -30.05 -9.50
N VAL A 363 7.47 -30.04 -9.21
CA VAL A 363 8.34 -28.87 -9.28
C VAL A 363 9.27 -29.06 -10.47
N ASP A 364 9.30 -28.08 -11.35
CA ASP A 364 10.15 -28.07 -12.55
C ASP A 364 10.91 -26.75 -12.64
N GLY A 365 12.23 -26.82 -12.46
CA GLY A 365 13.10 -25.67 -12.50
C GLY A 365 14.58 -26.07 -12.59
N PRO A 366 15.47 -25.14 -12.97
CA PRO A 366 16.85 -25.45 -13.30
C PRO A 366 17.71 -25.95 -12.13
N PHE A 367 17.25 -25.73 -10.89
CA PHE A 367 17.94 -26.16 -9.65
C PHE A 367 17.03 -26.98 -8.72
N ASP A 368 15.80 -27.26 -9.16
CA ASP A 368 14.82 -28.01 -8.40
C ASP A 368 13.87 -28.71 -9.38
N GLN A 369 14.05 -30.02 -9.55
CA GLN A 369 13.19 -30.84 -10.40
C GLN A 369 12.82 -32.10 -9.62
N ARG A 370 11.56 -32.18 -9.20
CA ARG A 370 11.07 -33.30 -8.38
C ARG A 370 9.55 -33.39 -8.36
N THR A 371 9.06 -34.57 -8.04
CA THR A 371 7.66 -34.78 -7.63
C THR A 371 7.64 -35.17 -6.16
N THR A 372 6.73 -34.59 -5.38
CA THR A 372 6.57 -34.90 -3.95
C THR A 372 5.09 -34.81 -3.56
N THR A 373 4.70 -35.51 -2.49
CA THR A 373 3.37 -35.41 -1.92
C THR A 373 3.42 -34.49 -0.70
N VAL A 374 2.50 -33.52 -0.63
CA VAL A 374 2.42 -32.54 0.46
C VAL A 374 1.02 -32.56 1.02
N ARG A 375 0.93 -32.68 2.34
CA ARG A 375 -0.33 -32.65 3.08
C ARG A 375 -0.74 -31.22 3.39
N ALA A 376 -2.02 -30.90 3.18
CA ALA A 376 -2.58 -29.60 3.52
C ALA A 376 -2.65 -29.43 5.05
N ASP A 377 -2.29 -28.22 5.53
CA ASP A 377 -2.43 -27.85 6.94
C ASP A 377 -3.92 -27.72 7.35
N PRO A 378 -4.24 -27.59 8.65
CA PRO A 378 -5.63 -27.41 9.11
C PRO A 378 -6.35 -26.18 8.54
N ALA A 379 -5.62 -25.23 7.95
CA ALA A 379 -6.16 -24.06 7.27
C ALA A 379 -6.26 -24.26 5.74
N GLY A 380 -6.08 -25.49 5.25
CA GLY A 380 -6.19 -25.87 3.85
C GLY A 380 -5.03 -25.36 2.98
N ARG A 381 -3.83 -25.22 3.54
CA ARG A 381 -2.66 -24.65 2.83
C ARG A 381 -1.55 -25.66 2.65
N LEU A 382 -0.87 -25.57 1.51
CA LEU A 382 0.34 -26.33 1.22
C LEU A 382 1.57 -25.47 1.46
N ALA A 383 2.62 -26.04 2.06
CA ALA A 383 3.90 -25.39 2.30
C ALA A 383 5.00 -26.05 1.45
N LEU A 384 5.66 -25.26 0.61
CA LEU A 384 6.60 -25.74 -0.40
C LEU A 384 7.93 -25.02 -0.27
N SER A 385 9.04 -25.77 -0.19
CA SER A 385 10.39 -25.22 -0.24
C SER A 385 10.96 -25.36 -1.64
N LEU A 386 11.24 -24.27 -2.33
CA LEU A 386 11.70 -24.23 -3.72
C LEU A 386 13.15 -23.74 -3.81
N ARG A 387 14.00 -24.40 -4.60
CA ARG A 387 15.36 -23.94 -4.90
C ARG A 387 15.38 -23.25 -6.26
N LEU A 388 15.59 -21.93 -6.26
CA LEU A 388 15.61 -21.14 -7.50
C LEU A 388 17.00 -21.08 -8.12
N GLY A 389 18.07 -21.18 -7.32
CA GLY A 389 19.46 -21.08 -7.79
C GLY A 389 20.22 -19.91 -7.17
N PRO A 390 21.47 -19.67 -7.60
CA PRO A 390 22.31 -18.63 -7.02
C PRO A 390 21.81 -17.22 -7.33
N THR A 391 22.12 -16.28 -6.43
CA THR A 391 21.90 -14.85 -6.64
C THR A 391 23.04 -14.26 -7.49
N GLY A 392 22.74 -13.44 -8.50
CA GLY A 392 23.80 -12.80 -9.30
C GLY A 392 23.33 -11.97 -10.50
N HIS A 393 23.94 -10.79 -10.70
CA HIS A 393 23.88 -9.93 -11.90
C HIS A 393 22.53 -9.84 -12.63
N GLY A 394 21.41 -9.79 -11.89
CA GLY A 394 20.07 -9.67 -12.47
C GLY A 394 19.54 -10.95 -13.14
N ARG A 395 20.24 -12.08 -13.02
CA ARG A 395 19.73 -13.40 -13.40
C ARG A 395 18.67 -13.82 -12.39
N ARG A 396 17.46 -14.04 -12.90
CA ARG A 396 16.35 -14.64 -12.15
C ARG A 396 16.04 -15.98 -12.79
N HIS A 397 15.74 -16.95 -11.94
CA HIS A 397 15.41 -18.30 -12.34
C HIS A 397 13.92 -18.53 -12.17
N THR A 398 13.37 -19.34 -13.05
CA THR A 398 11.95 -19.66 -13.08
C THR A 398 11.78 -21.10 -12.59
N VAL A 399 10.89 -21.29 -11.61
CA VAL A 399 10.44 -22.59 -11.13
C VAL A 399 8.93 -22.68 -11.37
N HIS A 400 8.51 -23.70 -12.10
CA HIS A 400 7.10 -24.03 -12.32
C HIS A 400 6.65 -25.06 -11.29
N VAL A 401 5.48 -24.85 -10.71
CA VAL A 401 4.88 -25.75 -9.73
C VAL A 401 3.47 -26.11 -10.20
N SER A 402 3.21 -27.40 -10.35
CA SER A 402 1.89 -27.96 -10.64
C SER A 402 1.39 -28.72 -9.42
N ILE A 403 0.10 -28.55 -9.10
CA ILE A 403 -0.57 -29.14 -7.94
C ILE A 403 -1.75 -29.95 -8.47
N SER A 404 -1.82 -31.24 -8.12
CA SER A 404 -2.95 -32.11 -8.42
C SER A 404 -3.38 -32.87 -7.17
N GLU A 405 -4.66 -33.21 -7.08
CA GLU A 405 -5.12 -34.19 -6.09
C GLU A 405 -4.50 -35.55 -6.39
N GLU A 406 -4.20 -36.32 -5.35
CA GLU A 406 -3.90 -37.73 -5.52
C GLU A 406 -5.19 -38.47 -5.85
N VAL A 407 -5.13 -39.35 -6.87
CA VAL A 407 -6.23 -40.24 -7.28
C VAL A 407 -6.32 -41.41 -6.33
#